data_AF-A0AAV6ZN04-F1
#
_entry.id   AF-A0AAV6ZN04-F1
#
_cell.length_a   1.000
_cell.length_b   1.000
_cell.length_c   1.000
_cell.angle_alpha   90.00
_cell.angle_beta   90.00
_cell.angle_gamma   90.00
#
_symmetry.space_group_name_H-M   'P 1'
#
loop_
_entity.id
_entity.type
_entity.pdbx_description
1 polymer ?
#
loop_
_entity_poly.entity_id
_entity_poly.type
_entity_poly.pdbx_seq_one_letter_code
_entity_poly.pdbx_strand_id
1 'polypeptide(L)'
;MYDMDRNPSPPTSDDEEGQTEDAIGSTVYSKHWFFTTLTRIIELITEQSKSQADEEGEEETSLDEDMENDICKVWDMSMNEEVALFLKEFNAPEIFLGVISKSKCSRLTEICVGILGNMACFQETCVAITNNEDLG
;
A
#
# COMPACT_ATOMS: atom_id res chain seq x y z
N MET A 1 26.74 -39.54 42.91
CA MET A 1 27.02 -38.23 42.28
C MET A 1 26.36 -38.31 40.92
N TYR A 2 25.10 -37.91 40.82
CA TYR A 2 24.32 -38.02 39.58
C TYR A 2 24.34 -36.65 38.92
N ASP A 3 25.12 -36.51 37.85
CA ASP A 3 25.04 -35.39 36.93
C ASP A 3 24.27 -35.92 35.71
N MET A 4 22.94 -35.78 35.77
CA MET A 4 22.08 -36.21 34.67
C MET A 4 21.89 -35.07 33.69
N ASP A 5 22.25 -35.34 32.43
CA ASP A 5 21.50 -34.98 31.23
C ASP A 5 20.90 -33.57 31.22
N ARG A 6 21.77 -32.55 31.30
CA ARG A 6 21.35 -31.22 30.87
C ARG A 6 21.25 -31.21 29.35
N ASN A 7 20.03 -31.11 28.84
CA ASN A 7 19.77 -30.71 27.46
C ASN A 7 20.59 -29.43 27.18
N PRO A 8 21.41 -29.37 26.12
CA PRO A 8 22.11 -28.15 25.77
C PRO A 8 21.13 -26.99 25.62
N SER A 9 21.60 -25.78 25.94
CA SER A 9 20.79 -24.58 25.74
C SER A 9 20.42 -24.47 24.26
N PRO A 10 19.19 -24.06 23.93
CA PRO A 10 18.82 -23.83 22.54
C PRO A 10 19.81 -22.84 21.91
N PRO A 11 20.14 -23.02 20.61
CA PRO A 11 21.01 -22.08 19.92
C PRO A 11 20.45 -20.67 20.08
N THR A 12 21.33 -19.67 20.21
CA THR A 12 20.94 -18.27 20.06
C THR A 12 20.24 -18.16 18.71
N SER A 13 18.96 -17.79 18.74
CA SER A 13 18.20 -17.50 17.54
C SER A 13 18.84 -16.28 16.88
N ASP A 14 19.82 -16.49 16.02
CA ASP A 14 20.30 -15.50 15.05
C ASP A 14 19.23 -15.26 13.95
N ASP A 15 17.95 -15.44 14.29
CA ASP A 15 16.79 -15.28 13.41
C ASP A 15 16.23 -13.84 13.46
N GLU A 16 16.87 -12.92 14.18
CA GLU A 16 16.47 -11.51 14.25
C GLU A 16 17.07 -10.64 13.13
N GLU A 17 18.11 -11.10 12.42
CA GLU A 17 18.76 -10.29 11.40
C GLU A 17 18.07 -10.34 10.02
N GLY A 18 17.23 -11.34 9.75
CA GLY A 18 16.57 -11.52 8.45
C GLY A 18 15.13 -10.98 8.33
N GLN A 19 14.42 -10.81 9.46
CA GLN A 19 13.01 -10.36 9.43
C GLN A 19 12.84 -8.84 9.40
N THR A 20 13.92 -8.08 9.60
CA THR A 20 13.88 -6.62 9.70
C THR A 20 13.96 -5.91 8.35
N GLU A 21 14.48 -6.55 7.30
CA GLU A 21 14.75 -5.87 6.03
C GLU A 21 13.46 -5.48 5.28
N ASP A 22 12.49 -6.40 5.22
CA ASP A 22 11.24 -6.20 4.49
C ASP A 22 10.14 -5.54 5.32
N ALA A 23 10.31 -5.41 6.64
CA ALA A 23 9.31 -4.77 7.51
C ALA A 23 9.28 -3.24 7.33
N ILE A 24 8.08 -2.66 7.27
CA ILE A 24 7.90 -1.20 7.33
C ILE A 24 8.05 -0.74 8.78
N GLY A 25 9.14 -0.04 9.07
CA GLY A 25 9.41 0.47 10.42
C GLY A 25 9.49 -0.65 11.46
N SER A 26 8.68 -0.53 12.50
CA SER A 26 8.50 -1.52 13.56
C SER A 26 7.28 -2.43 13.36
N THR A 27 6.56 -2.25 12.25
CA THR A 27 5.38 -3.07 11.91
C THR A 27 5.78 -4.45 11.36
N VAL A 28 4.79 -5.35 11.26
CA VAL A 28 4.94 -6.65 10.58
C VAL A 28 4.61 -6.59 9.08
N TYR A 29 4.38 -5.38 8.54
CA TYR A 29 3.92 -5.22 7.17
C TYR A 29 5.09 -5.22 6.18
N SER A 30 4.92 -5.93 5.07
CA SER A 30 5.95 -6.15 4.04
C SER A 30 6.03 -4.99 3.05
N LYS A 31 7.22 -4.38 2.90
CA LYS A 31 7.53 -3.38 1.87
C LYS A 31 7.35 -3.96 0.47
N HIS A 32 7.87 -5.16 0.24
CA HIS A 32 7.78 -5.83 -1.05
C HIS A 32 6.32 -6.08 -1.48
N TRP A 33 5.47 -6.51 -0.54
CA TRP A 33 4.05 -6.67 -0.81
C TRP A 33 3.40 -5.34 -1.20
N PHE A 34 3.70 -4.26 -0.49
CA PHE A 34 3.21 -2.92 -0.84
C PHE A 34 3.63 -2.49 -2.25
N PHE A 35 4.91 -2.64 -2.62
CA PHE A 35 5.36 -2.30 -3.98
C PHE A 35 4.69 -3.13 -5.05
N THR A 36 4.49 -4.42 -4.80
CA THR A 36 3.79 -5.31 -5.72
C THR A 36 2.36 -4.82 -5.94
N THR A 37 1.65 -4.48 -4.86
CA THR A 37 0.28 -3.95 -4.93
C THR A 37 0.22 -2.61 -5.66
N LEU A 38 1.10 -1.66 -5.34
CA LEU A 38 1.15 -0.36 -6.02
C LEU A 38 1.44 -0.49 -7.53
N THR A 39 2.34 -1.41 -7.90
CA THR A 39 2.65 -1.68 -9.31
C THR A 39 1.42 -2.20 -10.06
N ARG A 40 0.65 -3.12 -9.45
CA ARG A 40 -0.60 -3.62 -10.03
C ARG A 40 -1.65 -2.52 -10.21
N ILE A 41 -1.73 -1.53 -9.30
CA ILE A 41 -2.61 -0.37 -9.45
C ILE A 41 -2.23 0.43 -10.70
N ILE A 42 -0.93 0.71 -10.89
CA ILE A 42 -0.42 1.48 -12.04
C ILE A 42 -0.74 0.76 -13.34
N GLU A 43 -0.52 -0.56 -13.40
CA GLU A 43 -0.83 -1.39 -14.56
C GLU A 43 -2.33 -1.32 -14.90
N LEU A 44 -3.20 -1.50 -13.90
CA LEU A 44 -4.65 -1.44 -14.06
C LEU A 44 -5.13 -0.08 -14.60
N ILE A 45 -4.64 1.03 -14.08
CA ILE A 45 -5.00 2.37 -14.59
C ILE A 45 -4.46 2.61 -16.00
N THR A 46 -3.27 2.09 -16.30
CA THR A 46 -2.68 2.18 -17.64
C THR A 46 -3.50 1.41 -18.66
N GLU A 47 -4.04 0.25 -18.29
CA GLU A 47 -4.94 -0.55 -19.13
C GLU A 47 -6.29 0.16 -19.36
N GLN A 48 -6.92 0.69 -18.30
CA GLN A 48 -8.17 1.46 -18.42
C GLN A 48 -8.00 2.66 -19.36
N SER A 49 -6.85 3.33 -19.32
CA SER A 49 -6.55 4.48 -20.19
C SER A 49 -6.41 4.09 -21.67
N LYS A 50 -5.93 2.88 -21.98
CA LYS A 50 -5.82 2.38 -23.36
C LYS A 50 -7.18 2.03 -23.95
N SER A 51 -8.02 1.32 -23.18
CA SER A 51 -9.39 0.97 -23.61
C SER A 51 -10.26 2.20 -23.85
N GLN A 52 -9.94 3.33 -23.21
CA GLN A 52 -10.60 4.62 -23.40
C GLN A 52 -10.46 5.18 -24.83
N ALA A 53 -9.42 4.80 -25.57
CA ALA A 53 -9.22 5.26 -26.95
C ALA A 53 -10.10 4.50 -27.96
N ASP A 54 -10.62 3.33 -27.57
CA ASP A 54 -11.30 2.41 -28.49
C ASP A 54 -12.83 2.30 -28.25
N GLU A 55 -13.35 2.72 -27.09
CA GLU A 55 -14.77 2.59 -26.74
C GLU A 55 -15.42 3.91 -26.27
N GLU A 56 -16.38 4.43 -27.05
CA GLU A 56 -17.21 5.63 -26.74
C GLU A 56 -18.30 5.38 -25.67
N GLY A 57 -18.06 4.45 -24.73
CA GLY A 57 -19.00 4.07 -23.68
C GLY A 57 -18.50 4.39 -22.26
N GLU A 58 -19.35 5.05 -21.47
CA GLU A 58 -19.20 5.21 -20.01
C GLU A 58 -19.62 3.91 -19.28
N GLU A 59 -19.02 2.77 -19.61
CA GLU A 59 -19.26 1.55 -18.83
C GLU A 59 -18.33 1.52 -17.61
N GLU A 60 -18.92 1.47 -16.42
CA GLU A 60 -18.20 1.34 -15.15
C GLU A 60 -17.46 0.00 -15.11
N THR A 61 -16.16 0.03 -14.81
CA THR A 61 -15.36 -1.19 -14.74
C THR A 61 -15.41 -1.81 -13.35
N SER A 62 -15.71 -3.10 -13.27
CA SER A 62 -15.64 -3.85 -12.01
C SER A 62 -14.18 -4.05 -11.59
N LEU A 63 -13.90 -3.92 -10.29
CA LEU A 63 -12.59 -4.27 -9.73
C LEU A 63 -12.48 -5.78 -9.56
N ASP A 64 -11.33 -6.33 -9.91
CA ASP A 64 -11.00 -7.73 -9.61
C ASP A 64 -10.98 -7.96 -8.08
N GLU A 65 -11.54 -9.08 -7.62
CA GLU A 65 -11.73 -9.35 -6.18
C GLU A 65 -10.39 -9.45 -5.44
N ASP A 66 -9.36 -10.07 -6.02
CA ASP A 66 -8.04 -10.17 -5.39
C ASP A 66 -7.39 -8.80 -5.27
N MET A 67 -7.52 -7.98 -6.32
CA MET A 67 -7.05 -6.60 -6.30
C MET A 67 -7.80 -5.73 -5.28
N GLU A 68 -9.13 -5.86 -5.20
CA GLU A 68 -9.94 -5.17 -4.20
C GLU A 68 -9.51 -5.55 -2.78
N ASN A 69 -9.33 -6.85 -2.52
CA ASN A 69 -8.89 -7.34 -1.22
C ASN A 69 -7.51 -6.78 -0.84
N ASP A 70 -6.57 -6.74 -1.79
CA ASP A 70 -5.24 -6.20 -1.52
C ASP A 70 -5.28 -4.70 -1.23
N ILE A 71 -6.03 -3.91 -1.99
CA ILE A 71 -6.11 -2.47 -1.73
C ILE A 71 -6.96 -2.11 -0.51
N CYS A 72 -7.95 -2.93 -0.13
CA CYS A 72 -8.63 -2.80 1.16
C CYS A 72 -7.66 -3.03 2.34
N LYS A 73 -6.73 -3.99 2.25
CA LYS A 73 -5.69 -4.15 3.28
C LYS A 73 -4.79 -2.92 3.34
N VAL A 74 -4.45 -2.32 2.20
CA VAL A 74 -3.70 -1.04 2.18
C VAL A 74 -4.47 0.06 2.91
N TRP A 75 -5.79 0.14 2.70
CA TRP A 75 -6.66 1.06 3.45
C TRP A 75 -6.55 0.81 4.95
N ASP A 76 -6.77 -0.42 5.42
CA ASP A 76 -6.67 -0.73 6.85
C ASP A 76 -5.29 -0.38 7.43
N MET A 77 -4.22 -0.73 6.72
CA MET A 77 -2.84 -0.48 7.16
C MET A 77 -2.45 1.00 7.14
N SER A 78 -3.03 1.81 6.26
CA SER A 78 -2.74 3.25 6.14
C SER A 78 -3.14 4.08 7.36
N MET A 79 -3.93 3.51 8.28
CA MET A 79 -4.22 4.12 9.59
C MET A 79 -2.99 4.09 10.53
N ASN A 80 -1.95 3.31 10.21
CA ASN A 80 -0.70 3.30 10.95
C ASN A 80 0.25 4.39 10.44
N GLU A 81 0.83 5.18 11.36
CA GLU A 81 1.71 6.30 11.02
C GLU A 81 2.97 5.88 10.24
N GLU A 82 3.64 4.79 10.64
CA GLU A 82 4.84 4.31 9.95
C GLU A 82 4.52 3.87 8.51
N VAL A 83 3.33 3.26 8.31
CA VAL A 83 2.84 2.89 6.97
C VAL A 83 2.50 4.13 6.14
N ALA A 84 1.83 5.13 6.72
CA ALA A 84 1.49 6.36 6.03
C ALA A 84 2.75 7.15 5.61
N LEU A 85 3.75 7.22 6.48
CA LEU A 85 5.05 7.84 6.18
C LEU A 85 5.80 7.06 5.10
N PHE A 86 5.80 5.73 5.16
CA PHE A 86 6.36 4.87 4.12
C PHE A 86 5.68 5.10 2.77
N LEU A 87 4.35 5.06 2.70
CA LEU A 87 3.59 5.33 1.47
C LEU A 87 3.95 6.69 0.86
N LYS A 88 4.10 7.70 1.71
CA LYS A 88 4.54 9.05 1.30
C LYS A 88 5.98 9.08 0.81
N GLU A 89 6.91 8.37 1.44
CA GLU A 89 8.31 8.28 1.01
C GLU A 89 8.44 7.70 -0.41
N PHE A 90 7.53 6.81 -0.80
CA PHE A 90 7.53 6.16 -2.11
C PHE A 90 6.52 6.74 -3.10
N ASN A 91 6.07 7.98 -2.89
CA ASN A 91 5.15 8.70 -3.79
C ASN A 91 3.84 7.94 -4.09
N ALA A 92 3.35 7.15 -3.14
CA ALA A 92 2.04 6.51 -3.26
C ALA A 92 0.88 7.52 -3.33
N PRO A 93 0.91 8.70 -2.65
CA PRO A 93 -0.14 9.71 -2.81
C PRO A 93 -0.39 10.10 -4.26
N GLU A 94 0.67 10.29 -5.05
CA GLU A 94 0.59 10.64 -6.47
C GLU A 94 -0.10 9.54 -7.28
N ILE A 95 0.17 8.26 -6.95
CA ILE A 95 -0.49 7.11 -7.57
C ILE A 95 -1.99 7.15 -7.25
N PHE A 96 -2.37 7.34 -5.99
CA PHE A 96 -3.78 7.37 -5.57
C PHE A 96 -4.53 8.57 -6.16
N LEU A 97 -3.91 9.75 -6.23
CA LEU A 97 -4.47 10.92 -6.92
C LEU A 97 -4.63 10.66 -8.43
N GLY A 98 -3.66 9.99 -9.04
CA GLY A 98 -3.74 9.55 -10.43
C GLY A 98 -4.90 8.58 -10.68
N VAL A 99 -5.14 7.64 -9.76
CA VAL A 99 -6.31 6.74 -9.78
C VAL A 99 -7.60 7.54 -9.71
N ILE A 100 -7.74 8.43 -8.73
CA ILE A 100 -8.95 9.24 -8.53
C ILE A 100 -9.28 10.08 -9.79
N SER A 101 -8.25 10.56 -10.47
CA SER A 101 -8.40 11.41 -11.65
C SER A 101 -8.73 10.64 -12.94
N LYS A 102 -8.39 9.34 -13.02
CA LYS A 102 -8.40 8.57 -14.27
C LYS A 102 -9.25 7.31 -14.25
N SER A 103 -9.56 6.76 -13.07
CA SER A 103 -10.23 5.46 -12.96
C SER A 103 -11.71 5.54 -13.36
N LYS A 104 -12.20 4.50 -14.03
CA LYS A 104 -13.62 4.24 -14.28
C LYS A 104 -14.26 3.29 -13.26
N CYS A 105 -13.52 2.92 -12.22
CA CYS A 105 -13.98 1.99 -11.19
C CYS A 105 -14.28 2.76 -9.89
N SER A 106 -15.57 2.97 -9.58
CA SER A 106 -15.97 3.75 -8.41
C SER A 106 -15.42 3.16 -7.11
N ARG A 107 -15.37 1.82 -7.00
CA ARG A 107 -14.84 1.13 -5.83
C ARG A 107 -13.36 1.38 -5.62
N LEU A 108 -12.57 1.32 -6.68
CA LEU A 108 -11.13 1.62 -6.62
C LEU A 108 -10.89 3.07 -6.20
N THR A 109 -11.63 4.01 -6.80
CA THR A 109 -11.57 5.43 -6.45
C THR A 109 -11.94 5.68 -4.99
N GLU A 110 -13.02 5.08 -4.50
CA GLU A 110 -13.45 5.18 -3.10
C GLU A 110 -12.35 4.74 -2.13
N ILE A 111 -11.74 3.58 -2.38
CA ILE A 111 -10.68 3.04 -1.53
C ILE A 111 -9.45 3.96 -1.55
N CYS A 112 -9.04 4.46 -2.72
CA CYS A 112 -7.91 5.40 -2.82
C CYS A 112 -8.17 6.73 -2.08
N VAL A 113 -9.40 7.26 -2.12
CA VAL A 113 -9.80 8.42 -1.31
C VAL A 113 -9.72 8.09 0.18
N GLY A 114 -10.17 6.90 0.59
CA GLY A 114 -10.09 6.43 1.98
C GLY A 114 -8.64 6.33 2.50
N ILE A 115 -7.74 5.77 1.69
CA ILE A 115 -6.30 5.70 2.00
C ILE A 115 -5.71 7.10 2.19
N LEU A 116 -5.95 8.01 1.23
CA LEU A 116 -5.47 9.40 1.33
C LEU A 116 -6.05 10.11 2.56
N GLY A 117 -7.32 9.86 2.89
CA GLY A 117 -7.96 10.38 4.09
C GLY A 117 -7.28 9.92 5.39
N ASN A 118 -6.94 8.64 5.49
CA ASN A 118 -6.16 8.11 6.61
C ASN A 118 -4.78 8.77 6.68
N MET A 119 -4.07 8.83 5.55
CA MET A 119 -2.75 9.44 5.43
C MET A 119 -2.75 10.92 5.84
N ALA A 120 -3.77 11.69 5.45
CA ALA A 120 -3.91 13.10 5.78
C ALA A 120 -4.13 13.38 7.29
N CYS A 121 -4.37 12.36 8.11
CA CYS A 121 -4.41 12.49 9.56
C CYS A 121 -3.02 12.72 10.18
N PHE A 122 -1.94 12.47 9.43
CA PHE A 122 -0.56 12.68 9.88
C PHE A 122 0.02 13.95 9.28
N GLN A 123 0.61 14.82 10.11
CA GLN A 123 1.00 16.17 9.72
C GLN A 123 1.95 16.21 8.51
N GLU A 124 2.99 15.36 8.49
CA GLU A 124 3.96 15.34 7.40
C GLU A 124 3.33 14.92 6.07
N THR A 125 2.49 13.90 6.13
CA THR A 125 1.81 13.35 4.97
C THR A 125 0.74 14.29 4.45
N CYS A 126 0.00 14.94 5.35
CA CYS A 126 -0.96 15.99 5.03
C CYS A 126 -0.30 17.14 4.26
N VAL A 127 0.82 17.65 4.76
CA VAL A 127 1.58 18.70 4.08
C VAL A 127 2.02 18.26 2.69
N ALA A 128 2.52 17.03 2.54
CA ALA A 128 2.91 16.48 1.25
C ALA A 128 1.74 16.41 0.26
N ILE A 129 0.58 15.90 0.69
CA ILE A 129 -0.64 15.83 -0.14
C ILE A 129 -1.09 17.24 -0.53
N THR A 130 -1.11 18.20 0.39
CA THR A 130 -1.58 19.58 0.11
C THR A 130 -0.66 20.38 -0.80
N ASN A 131 0.63 20.06 -0.83
CA ASN A 131 1.61 20.71 -1.70
C ASN A 131 1.66 20.10 -3.11
N ASN A 132 0.85 19.07 -3.38
CA ASN A 132 0.79 18.46 -4.69
C ASN A 132 0.10 19.44 -5.67
N GLU A 133 0.88 20.02 -6.59
CA GLU A 133 0.44 21.07 -7.51
C GLU A 133 -0.60 20.59 -8.53
N ASP A 134 -0.76 19.27 -8.71
CA ASP A 134 -1.77 18.69 -9.60
C ASP A 134 -3.20 18.71 -9.01
N LEU A 135 -3.35 19.16 -7.76
CA LEU A 135 -4.65 19.36 -7.09
C LEU A 135 -5.26 20.77 -7.31
N GLY A 136 -4.64 21.61 -8.14
CA GLY A 136 -5.01 23.03 -8.38
C GLY A 136 -5.48 23.35 -9.80
#